data_AF-A0AB40C9B5-F1
#
_entry.id   AF-A0AB40C9B5-F1
#
_cell.length_a   1.000
_cell.length_b   1.000
_cell.length_c   1.000
_cell.angle_alpha   90.00
_cell.angle_beta   90.00
_cell.angle_gamma   90.00
#
_symmetry.space_group_name_H-M   'P 1'
#
loop_
_entity.id
_entity.type
_entity.pdbx_description
1 polymer ?
#
loop_
_entity_poly.entity_id
_entity_poly.type
_entity_poly.pdbx_seq_one_letter_code
_entity_poly.pdbx_strand_id
1 'polypeptide(L)'
;MVYKLSKALYGLKQAPRAWYCKIDDYFGSLGFQRSSCEPTGYRRGDEIKGLLLLCLYVDDILYMGSSTQMMEEFRDNMMVKFEMTDLGPLRYFLGLEIQQQEGCIHVSRVILSKSCLLRGGIFERKSAPTPLNTNEKLQLDDGSGKADETIFRSMIGGLIYLGHTRPDLGFAVSLLSRYMNAPTKTHMGVMKRILRYISGTIELGIQYTHVSEFGLVGFVDSDWGACIDDRRSTTGWVFSLGSGSIAWASKKQDSTALSSTEAE
;
A
#
# COMPACT_ATOMS: atom_id res chain seq x y z
N MET A 1 11.32 -19.71 -42.32
CA MET A 1 10.08 -20.41 -41.93
C MET A 1 9.22 -19.42 -41.16
N VAL A 2 7.96 -19.22 -41.54
CA VAL A 2 7.04 -18.28 -40.87
C VAL A 2 5.92 -19.10 -40.25
N TYR A 3 5.70 -18.94 -38.94
CA TYR A 3 4.67 -19.66 -38.20
C TYR A 3 3.49 -18.75 -37.88
N LYS A 4 2.26 -19.29 -37.97
CA LYS A 4 1.02 -18.60 -37.59
C LYS A 4 0.66 -18.96 -36.16
N LEU A 5 0.46 -17.95 -35.32
CA LEU A 5 0.06 -18.12 -33.94
C LEU A 5 -1.48 -18.28 -33.84
N SER A 6 -1.94 -19.37 -33.23
CA SER A 6 -3.38 -19.68 -33.09
C SER A 6 -3.97 -19.36 -31.71
N LYS A 7 -3.15 -18.99 -30.72
CA LYS A 7 -3.55 -18.61 -29.36
C LYS A 7 -2.83 -17.34 -28.94
N ALA A 8 -3.38 -16.59 -27.99
CA ALA A 8 -2.66 -15.48 -27.40
C ALA A 8 -1.40 -15.98 -26.68
N LEU A 9 -0.24 -15.39 -26.99
CA LEU A 9 1.05 -15.69 -26.38
C LEU A 9 1.46 -14.54 -25.46
N TYR A 10 2.15 -14.88 -24.37
CA TYR A 10 2.74 -13.88 -23.47
C TYR A 10 3.65 -12.92 -24.24
N GLY A 11 3.63 -11.64 -23.86
CA GLY A 11 4.39 -10.57 -24.52
C GLY A 11 3.67 -9.91 -25.71
N LEU A 12 2.55 -10.47 -26.20
CA LEU A 12 1.71 -9.77 -27.17
C LEU A 12 0.85 -8.71 -26.48
N LYS A 13 0.74 -7.53 -27.09
CA LYS A 13 -0.09 -6.42 -26.59
C LYS A 13 -1.54 -6.83 -26.30
N GLN A 14 -2.09 -7.74 -27.11
CA GLN A 14 -3.46 -8.24 -26.99
C GLN A 14 -3.62 -9.40 -26.00
N ALA A 15 -2.53 -10.03 -25.55
CA ALA A 15 -2.62 -11.23 -24.71
C ALA A 15 -3.31 -10.98 -23.37
N PRO A 16 -2.97 -9.92 -22.61
CA PRO A 16 -3.62 -9.65 -21.33
C PRO A 16 -5.12 -9.42 -21.46
N ARG A 17 -5.54 -8.73 -22.54
CA ARG A 17 -6.97 -8.51 -22.82
C ARG A 17 -7.69 -9.81 -23.17
N ALA A 18 -7.09 -10.64 -24.03
CA ALA A 18 -7.67 -11.92 -24.39
C ALA A 18 -7.80 -12.85 -23.17
N TRP A 19 -6.81 -12.84 -22.28
CA TRP A 19 -6.85 -13.53 -20.99
C TRP A 19 -7.98 -13.00 -20.11
N TYR A 20 -8.05 -11.69 -19.90
CA TYR A 20 -9.09 -11.07 -19.08
C TYR A 20 -10.50 -11.39 -19.60
N CYS A 21 -10.76 -11.25 -20.90
CA CYS A 21 -12.06 -11.62 -21.47
C CYS A 21 -12.38 -13.10 -21.24
N LYS A 22 -11.39 -13.99 -21.39
CA LYS A 22 -11.59 -15.43 -21.22
C LYS A 22 -11.97 -15.81 -19.80
N ILE A 23 -11.35 -15.18 -18.81
CA ILE A 23 -11.60 -15.47 -17.39
C ILE A 23 -12.87 -14.77 -16.88
N ASP A 24 -13.17 -13.55 -17.34
CA ASP A 24 -14.42 -12.84 -17.04
C ASP A 24 -15.64 -13.65 -17.53
N ASP A 25 -15.61 -14.14 -18.76
CA ASP A 25 -16.66 -15.01 -19.31
C ASP A 25 -16.85 -16.29 -18.45
N TYR A 26 -15.74 -16.86 -17.98
CA TYR A 26 -15.79 -18.08 -17.17
C TYR A 26 -16.33 -17.81 -15.77
N PHE A 27 -15.91 -16.73 -15.12
CA PHE A 27 -16.48 -16.29 -13.84
C PHE A 27 -17.98 -16.02 -13.96
N GLY A 28 -18.42 -15.38 -15.04
CA GLY A 28 -19.85 -15.23 -15.35
C GLY A 28 -20.58 -16.57 -15.43
N SER A 29 -19.99 -17.57 -16.08
CA SER A 29 -20.58 -18.93 -16.17
C SER A 29 -20.65 -19.66 -14.82
N LEU A 30 -19.79 -19.32 -13.86
CA LEU A 30 -19.79 -19.82 -12.49
C LEU A 30 -20.71 -19.04 -11.55
N GLY A 31 -21.45 -18.06 -12.08
CA GLY A 31 -22.42 -17.23 -11.34
C GLY A 31 -21.80 -16.07 -10.56
N PHE A 32 -20.57 -15.67 -10.87
CA PHE A 32 -19.98 -14.46 -10.29
C PHE A 32 -20.57 -13.20 -10.92
N GLN A 33 -20.72 -12.18 -10.08
CA GLN A 33 -21.08 -10.83 -10.47
C GLN A 33 -19.86 -9.93 -10.31
N ARG A 34 -19.51 -9.21 -11.37
CA ARG A 34 -18.42 -8.24 -11.35
C ARG A 34 -18.85 -6.99 -10.59
N SER A 35 -17.94 -6.43 -9.78
CA SER A 35 -18.16 -5.15 -9.10
C SER A 35 -18.24 -4.01 -10.12
N SER A 36 -19.15 -3.06 -9.87
CA SER A 36 -19.28 -1.84 -10.67
C SER A 36 -18.15 -0.84 -10.41
N CYS A 37 -17.58 -0.87 -9.20
CA CYS A 37 -16.53 0.06 -8.78
C CYS A 37 -15.12 -0.51 -9.01
N GLU A 38 -14.98 -1.83 -9.06
CA GLU A 38 -13.69 -2.52 -9.26
C GLU A 38 -13.85 -3.61 -10.33
N PRO A 39 -13.48 -3.36 -11.59
CA PRO A 39 -13.66 -4.30 -12.70
C PRO A 39 -12.90 -5.63 -12.55
N THR A 40 -11.94 -5.74 -11.64
CA THR A 40 -11.27 -7.01 -11.34
C THR A 40 -11.80 -7.70 -10.08
N GLY A 41 -12.75 -7.09 -9.40
CA GLY A 41 -13.42 -7.63 -8.22
C GLY A 41 -14.69 -8.38 -8.60
N TYR A 42 -14.84 -9.59 -8.09
CA TYR A 42 -16.02 -10.42 -8.31
C TYR A 42 -16.61 -10.89 -7.00
N ARG A 43 -17.94 -11.07 -6.99
CA ARG A 43 -18.70 -11.58 -5.86
C ARG A 43 -19.63 -12.69 -6.32
N ARG A 44 -19.72 -13.77 -5.55
CA ARG A 44 -20.73 -14.82 -5.70
C ARG A 44 -21.39 -15.10 -4.36
N GLY A 45 -22.71 -15.22 -4.37
CA GLY A 45 -23.49 -15.47 -3.15
C GLY A 45 -23.73 -14.24 -2.28
N ASP A 46 -24.21 -14.50 -1.07
CA ASP A 46 -24.66 -13.51 -0.10
C ASP A 46 -24.36 -13.96 1.33
N GLU A 47 -24.68 -13.12 2.31
CA GLU A 47 -24.41 -13.41 3.73
C GLU A 47 -25.17 -14.63 4.26
N ILE A 48 -26.29 -15.01 3.62
CA ILE A 48 -27.17 -16.09 4.07
C ILE A 48 -26.75 -17.42 3.45
N LYS A 49 -26.43 -17.44 2.16
CA LYS A 49 -26.08 -18.63 1.37
C LYS A 49 -24.57 -18.90 1.33
N GLY A 50 -23.78 -18.00 1.88
CA GLY A 50 -22.32 -18.01 1.80
C GLY A 50 -21.80 -17.05 0.75
N LEU A 51 -20.72 -16.35 1.10
CA LEU A 51 -20.11 -15.30 0.31
C LEU A 51 -18.75 -15.77 -0.19
N LEU A 52 -18.48 -15.54 -1.48
CA LEU A 52 -17.17 -15.74 -2.10
C LEU A 52 -16.79 -14.45 -2.84
N LEU A 53 -15.65 -13.90 -2.49
CA LEU A 53 -15.05 -12.70 -3.09
C LEU A 53 -13.79 -13.09 -3.84
N LEU A 54 -13.63 -12.56 -5.04
CA LEU A 54 -12.43 -12.71 -5.86
C LEU A 54 -11.84 -11.35 -6.22
N CYS A 55 -10.52 -11.28 -6.30
CA CYS A 55 -9.79 -10.19 -6.89
C CYS A 55 -8.80 -10.76 -7.91
N LEU A 56 -8.93 -10.35 -9.17
CA LEU A 56 -8.03 -10.73 -10.24
C LEU A 56 -6.95 -9.67 -10.41
N TYR A 57 -5.68 -10.06 -10.31
CA TYR A 57 -4.55 -9.21 -10.63
C TYR A 57 -3.71 -9.83 -11.74
N VAL A 58 -3.93 -9.39 -12.98
CA VAL A 58 -3.29 -9.95 -14.17
C VAL A 58 -3.57 -11.45 -14.26
N ASP A 59 -2.63 -12.31 -13.88
CA ASP A 59 -2.68 -13.76 -13.85
C ASP A 59 -2.88 -14.35 -12.45
N ASP A 60 -2.65 -13.55 -11.40
CA ASP A 60 -2.87 -13.95 -10.00
C ASP A 60 -4.34 -13.78 -9.60
N ILE A 61 -4.88 -14.74 -8.85
CA ILE A 61 -6.26 -14.72 -8.35
C ILE A 61 -6.23 -14.82 -6.84
N LEU A 62 -6.68 -13.76 -6.18
CA LEU A 62 -6.99 -13.80 -4.77
C LEU A 62 -8.45 -14.16 -4.57
N TYR A 63 -8.71 -15.04 -3.63
CA TYR A 63 -10.07 -15.40 -3.27
C TYR A 63 -10.21 -15.60 -1.77
N MET A 64 -11.37 -15.24 -1.25
CA MET A 64 -11.76 -15.45 0.14
C MET A 64 -13.24 -15.76 0.21
N GLY A 65 -13.64 -16.64 1.12
CA GLY A 65 -15.03 -17.00 1.27
C GLY A 65 -15.40 -17.37 2.70
N SER A 66 -16.70 -17.32 2.99
CA SER A 66 -17.25 -17.67 4.30
C SER A 66 -17.38 -19.18 4.54
N SER A 67 -17.20 -20.00 3.49
CA SER A 67 -17.31 -21.45 3.54
C SER A 67 -16.13 -22.10 2.84
N THR A 68 -15.44 -23.02 3.54
CA THR A 68 -14.34 -23.81 2.99
C THR A 68 -14.79 -24.63 1.79
N GLN A 69 -15.99 -25.21 1.83
CA GLN A 69 -16.54 -25.99 0.72
C GLN A 69 -16.68 -25.14 -0.55
N MET A 70 -17.21 -23.91 -0.44
CA MET A 70 -17.35 -23.02 -1.61
C MET A 70 -16.00 -22.62 -2.21
N MET A 71 -14.98 -22.48 -1.36
CA MET A 71 -13.61 -22.17 -1.79
C MET A 71 -12.94 -23.37 -2.46
N GLU A 72 -13.12 -24.58 -1.93
CA GLU A 72 -12.61 -25.83 -2.52
C GLU A 72 -13.27 -26.12 -3.87
N GLU A 73 -14.60 -25.98 -3.96
CA GLU A 73 -15.32 -26.13 -5.23
C GLU A 73 -14.86 -25.10 -6.27
N PHE A 74 -14.62 -23.85 -5.87
CA PHE A 74 -14.07 -22.84 -6.76
C PHE A 74 -12.66 -23.21 -7.24
N ARG A 75 -11.77 -23.57 -6.32
CA ARG A 75 -10.39 -24.00 -6.61
C ARG A 75 -10.41 -25.16 -7.61
N ASP A 76 -11.22 -26.19 -7.37
CA ASP A 76 -11.25 -27.38 -8.21
C ASP A 76 -11.77 -27.08 -9.62
N ASN A 77 -12.83 -26.25 -9.74
CA ASN A 77 -13.30 -25.77 -11.04
C ASN A 77 -12.22 -25.01 -11.82
N MET A 78 -11.46 -24.16 -11.12
CA MET A 78 -10.39 -23.37 -11.72
C MET A 78 -9.22 -24.24 -12.18
N MET A 79 -8.77 -25.20 -11.37
CA MET A 79 -7.69 -26.13 -11.71
C MET A 79 -8.06 -27.09 -12.85
N VAL A 80 -9.35 -27.44 -13.01
CA VAL A 80 -9.83 -28.23 -14.15
C VAL A 80 -9.87 -27.39 -15.43
N LYS A 81 -10.26 -26.12 -15.32
CA LYS A 81 -10.45 -25.25 -16.50
C LYS A 81 -9.16 -24.67 -17.04
N PHE A 82 -8.25 -24.30 -16.15
CA PHE A 82 -7.04 -23.57 -16.46
C PHE A 82 -5.82 -24.27 -15.88
N GLU A 83 -4.70 -24.20 -16.61
CA GLU A 83 -3.42 -24.63 -16.10
C GLU A 83 -2.92 -23.60 -15.10
N MET A 84 -3.12 -23.87 -13.81
CA MET A 84 -2.72 -23.01 -12.71
C MET A 84 -2.33 -23.82 -11.49
N THR A 85 -1.64 -23.17 -10.56
CA THR A 85 -1.17 -23.78 -9.30
C THR A 85 -1.82 -23.07 -8.13
N ASP A 86 -2.39 -23.84 -7.22
CA ASP A 86 -2.81 -23.32 -5.91
C ASP A 86 -1.57 -23.11 -5.04
N LEU A 87 -1.34 -21.87 -4.64
CA LEU A 87 -0.23 -21.47 -3.76
C LEU A 87 -0.57 -21.63 -2.27
N GLY A 88 -1.80 -22.07 -1.97
CA GLY A 88 -2.31 -22.23 -0.61
C GLY A 88 -2.64 -20.88 0.04
N PRO A 89 -2.57 -20.79 1.38
CA PRO A 89 -2.88 -19.56 2.10
C PRO A 89 -2.01 -18.39 1.63
N LEU A 90 -2.64 -17.22 1.45
CA LEU A 90 -1.97 -15.99 1.04
C LEU A 90 -0.86 -15.61 2.03
N ARG A 91 0.40 -15.65 1.56
CA ARG A 91 1.59 -15.25 2.33
C ARG A 91 2.30 -14.05 1.73
N TYR A 92 2.26 -13.90 0.42
CA TYR A 92 2.92 -12.83 -0.31
C TYR A 92 2.04 -12.38 -1.47
N PHE A 93 1.87 -11.06 -1.65
CA PHE A 93 1.13 -10.50 -2.79
C PHE A 93 1.58 -9.08 -3.10
N LEU A 94 2.04 -8.81 -4.32
CA LEU A 94 2.49 -7.48 -4.76
C LEU A 94 3.51 -6.81 -3.81
N GLY A 95 4.41 -7.62 -3.25
CA GLY A 95 5.42 -7.18 -2.29
C GLY A 95 4.87 -6.87 -0.89
N LEU A 96 3.62 -7.22 -0.60
CA LEU A 96 3.08 -7.32 0.76
C LEU A 96 3.41 -8.70 1.34
N GLU A 97 3.73 -8.72 2.61
CA GLU A 97 3.92 -9.92 3.44
C GLU A 97 2.67 -10.07 4.30
N ILE A 98 2.00 -11.22 4.18
CA ILE A 98 0.74 -11.49 4.86
C ILE A 98 0.97 -12.65 5.82
N GLN A 99 0.74 -12.40 7.10
CA GLN A 99 0.74 -13.42 8.14
C GLN A 99 -0.69 -13.62 8.63
N GLN A 100 -1.24 -14.79 8.33
CA GLN A 100 -2.59 -15.17 8.75
C GLN A 100 -2.49 -16.06 9.99
N GLN A 101 -3.16 -15.64 11.05
CA GLN A 101 -3.32 -16.37 12.29
C GLN A 101 -4.81 -16.48 12.62
N GLU A 102 -5.17 -17.31 13.57
CA GLU A 102 -6.57 -17.46 13.97
C GLU A 102 -7.14 -16.11 14.45
N GLY A 103 -8.17 -15.62 13.75
CA GLY A 103 -8.83 -14.34 14.04
C GLY A 103 -8.02 -13.08 13.70
N CYS A 104 -6.86 -13.20 13.04
CA CYS A 104 -5.95 -12.08 12.80
C CYS A 104 -5.21 -12.19 11.46
N ILE A 105 -5.14 -11.10 10.71
CA ILE A 105 -4.34 -10.95 9.49
C ILE A 105 -3.40 -9.76 9.69
N HIS A 106 -2.10 -10.03 9.68
CA HIS A 106 -1.07 -8.99 9.72
C HIS A 106 -0.48 -8.77 8.33
N VAL A 107 -0.47 -7.52 7.87
CA VAL A 107 0.05 -7.11 6.56
C VAL A 107 1.23 -6.18 6.77
N SER A 108 2.41 -6.57 6.29
CA SER A 108 3.66 -5.84 6.49
C SER A 108 4.55 -5.86 5.25
N ARG A 109 5.71 -5.20 5.34
CA ARG A 109 6.74 -5.10 4.28
C ARG A 109 8.14 -5.13 4.89
N VAL A 110 8.43 -6.15 5.68
CA VAL A 110 9.70 -6.40 6.36
C VAL A 110 10.85 -6.51 5.38
N ILE A 111 10.70 -7.24 4.27
CA ILE A 111 11.76 -7.39 3.24
C ILE A 111 12.13 -6.04 2.64
N LEU A 112 11.15 -5.23 2.28
CA LEU A 112 11.37 -3.88 1.76
C LEU A 112 12.03 -2.99 2.82
N SER A 113 11.59 -3.10 4.08
CA SER A 113 12.17 -2.36 5.19
C SER A 113 13.66 -2.67 5.34
N LYS A 114 14.04 -3.96 5.35
CA LYS A 114 15.44 -4.41 5.35
C LYS A 114 16.23 -3.86 4.15
N SER A 115 15.65 -3.90 2.95
CA SER A 115 16.27 -3.34 1.75
C SER A 115 16.51 -1.83 1.84
N CYS A 116 15.55 -1.06 2.37
CA CYS A 116 15.72 0.38 2.62
C CYS A 116 16.83 0.64 3.65
N LEU A 117 16.89 -0.13 4.74
CA LEU A 117 17.92 0.00 5.77
C LEU A 117 19.33 -0.26 5.22
N LEU A 118 19.48 -1.33 4.42
CA LEU A 118 20.73 -1.68 3.76
C LEU A 118 21.20 -0.57 2.81
N ARG A 119 20.31 -0.09 1.93
CA ARG A 119 20.62 1.01 0.99
C ARG A 119 20.95 2.32 1.70
N GLY A 120 20.31 2.58 2.84
CA GLY A 120 20.56 3.77 3.67
C GLY A 120 21.83 3.70 4.53
N GLY A 121 22.52 2.55 4.58
CA GLY A 121 23.69 2.34 5.43
C GLY A 121 23.36 2.36 6.94
N ILE A 122 22.14 2.01 7.31
CA ILE A 122 21.62 1.99 8.68
C ILE A 122 21.24 0.55 9.02
N PHE A 123 22.26 -0.26 9.30
CA PHE A 123 22.09 -1.59 9.86
C PHE A 123 22.56 -1.56 11.32
N GLU A 124 21.79 -2.15 12.24
CA GLU A 124 22.14 -2.27 13.68
C GLU A 124 22.48 -0.94 14.39
N ARG A 125 21.94 0.19 13.91
CA ARG A 125 22.12 1.48 14.58
C ARG A 125 21.05 1.69 15.65
N LYS A 126 21.38 2.51 16.67
CA LYS A 126 20.43 2.91 17.72
C LYS A 126 19.12 3.42 17.10
N SER A 127 18.02 2.77 17.47
CA SER A 127 16.68 3.13 17.00
C SER A 127 16.28 4.52 17.47
N ALA A 128 15.54 5.24 16.62
CA ALA A 128 14.83 6.45 17.03
C ALA A 128 13.42 6.07 17.49
N PRO A 129 12.86 6.70 18.55
CA PRO A 129 11.52 6.35 19.04
C PRO A 129 10.39 6.90 18.16
N THR A 130 10.68 7.91 17.32
CA THR A 130 9.71 8.55 16.43
C THR A 130 10.33 8.80 15.05
N PRO A 131 9.53 8.78 13.97
CA PRO A 131 10.02 9.01 12.61
C PRO A 131 10.56 10.44 12.42
N LEU A 132 9.98 11.42 13.12
CA LEU A 132 10.33 12.84 13.06
C LEU A 132 10.49 13.41 14.48
N ASN A 133 11.29 14.46 14.69
CA ASN A 133 11.26 15.18 15.96
C ASN A 133 9.99 16.05 16.05
N THR A 134 9.56 16.34 17.27
CA THR A 134 8.51 17.32 17.53
C THR A 134 8.96 18.69 17.02
N ASN A 135 8.06 19.39 16.31
CA ASN A 135 8.32 20.72 15.75
C ASN A 135 9.52 20.77 14.78
N GLU A 136 9.82 19.67 14.08
CA GLU A 136 10.83 19.66 13.02
C GLU A 136 10.43 20.66 11.93
N LYS A 137 11.29 21.65 11.71
CA LYS A 137 11.08 22.75 10.78
C LYS A 137 12.09 22.61 9.65
N LEU A 138 11.60 22.19 8.49
CA LEU A 138 12.40 22.07 7.27
C LEU A 138 12.09 23.23 6.33
N GLN A 139 13.10 23.61 5.55
CA GLN A 139 13.06 24.73 4.62
C GLN A 139 13.96 24.41 3.43
N LEU A 140 13.71 25.04 2.28
CA LEU A 140 14.45 24.76 1.04
C LEU A 140 15.95 25.02 1.15
N ASP A 141 16.34 26.11 1.82
CA ASP A 141 17.74 26.44 2.12
C ASP A 141 17.93 26.64 3.62
N ASP A 142 18.73 25.77 4.20
CA ASP A 142 19.04 25.73 5.62
C ASP A 142 20.52 26.01 5.92
N GLY A 143 21.30 26.43 4.91
CA GLY A 143 22.73 26.69 5.03
C GLY A 143 23.60 25.44 5.25
N SER A 144 23.03 24.24 5.33
CA SER A 144 23.79 22.98 5.51
C SER A 144 24.47 22.50 4.21
N GLY A 145 24.10 23.11 3.08
CA GLY A 145 24.58 22.80 1.75
C GLY A 145 23.83 21.64 1.10
N LYS A 146 24.02 21.48 -0.22
CA LYS A 146 23.33 20.47 -1.02
C LYS A 146 23.75 19.04 -0.64
N ALA A 147 22.78 18.12 -0.72
CA ALA A 147 22.99 16.68 -0.64
C ALA A 147 22.80 16.02 -2.00
N ASP A 148 23.14 14.74 -2.10
CA ASP A 148 22.96 13.95 -3.32
C ASP A 148 21.47 13.71 -3.62
N GLU A 149 20.98 14.34 -4.68
CA GLU A 149 19.60 14.22 -5.17
C GLU A 149 19.21 12.79 -5.54
N THR A 150 20.13 12.05 -6.16
CA THR A 150 19.84 10.70 -6.69
C THR A 150 19.63 9.73 -5.54
N ILE A 151 20.52 9.77 -4.55
CA ILE A 151 20.40 8.95 -3.34
C ILE A 151 19.12 9.32 -2.59
N PHE A 152 18.87 10.63 -2.40
CA PHE A 152 17.69 11.09 -1.66
C PHE A 152 16.39 10.65 -2.33
N ARG A 153 16.23 10.86 -3.65
CA ARG A 153 15.03 10.44 -4.41
C ARG A 153 14.80 8.94 -4.35
N SER A 154 15.86 8.14 -4.53
CA SER A 154 15.77 6.68 -4.45
C SER A 154 15.29 6.21 -3.08
N MET A 155 15.82 6.81 -2.01
CA MET A 155 15.43 6.48 -0.63
C MET A 155 14.01 6.90 -0.30
N ILE A 156 13.62 8.13 -0.66
CA ILE A 156 12.25 8.62 -0.46
C ILE A 156 11.25 7.76 -1.24
N GLY A 157 11.57 7.35 -2.47
CA GLY A 157 10.72 6.43 -3.24
C GLY A 157 10.48 5.09 -2.52
N GLY A 158 11.53 4.52 -1.90
CA GLY A 158 11.40 3.32 -1.07
C GLY A 158 10.54 3.55 0.17
N LEU A 159 10.68 4.71 0.84
CA LEU A 159 9.88 5.08 2.00
C LEU A 159 8.41 5.34 1.67
N ILE A 160 8.12 5.95 0.51
CA ILE A 160 6.75 6.12 0.00
C ILE A 160 6.11 4.74 -0.17
N TYR A 161 6.83 3.79 -0.76
CA TYR A 161 6.31 2.45 -0.96
C TYR A 161 6.12 1.68 0.36
N LEU A 162 6.94 1.93 1.38
CA LEU A 162 6.70 1.41 2.74
C LEU A 162 5.45 2.02 3.39
N GLY A 163 5.12 3.26 3.04
CA GLY A 163 3.93 3.96 3.54
C GLY A 163 2.60 3.24 3.29
N HIS A 164 2.54 2.31 2.33
CA HIS A 164 1.34 1.49 2.05
C HIS A 164 0.98 0.46 3.13
N THR A 165 1.87 0.19 4.09
CA THR A 165 1.57 -0.64 5.27
C THR A 165 1.92 0.06 6.58
N ARG A 166 2.33 1.34 6.50
CA ARG A 166 2.93 2.10 7.60
C ARG A 166 2.36 3.52 7.63
N PRO A 167 1.09 3.69 8.06
CA PRO A 167 0.46 5.01 8.17
C PRO A 167 1.25 5.97 9.08
N ASP A 168 1.96 5.43 10.08
CA ASP A 168 2.84 6.16 10.99
C ASP A 168 3.99 6.92 10.28
N LEU A 169 4.40 6.46 9.10
CA LEU A 169 5.43 7.14 8.29
C LEU A 169 4.86 8.27 7.42
N GLY A 170 3.53 8.33 7.24
CA GLY A 170 2.88 9.16 6.22
C GLY A 170 3.28 10.62 6.26
N PHE A 171 3.21 11.26 7.44
CA PHE A 171 3.58 12.66 7.60
C PHE A 171 5.07 12.92 7.34
N ALA A 172 5.95 12.14 7.97
CA ALA A 172 7.40 12.34 7.86
C ALA A 172 7.90 12.16 6.41
N VAL A 173 7.37 11.16 5.71
CA VAL A 173 7.71 10.89 4.31
C VAL A 173 7.12 11.95 3.39
N SER A 174 5.88 12.38 3.63
CA SER A 174 5.24 13.48 2.87
C SER A 174 5.97 14.80 3.04
N LEU A 175 6.47 15.10 4.24
CA LEU A 175 7.26 16.30 4.47
C LEU A 175 8.59 16.28 3.70
N LEU A 176 9.32 15.16 3.72
CA LEU A 176 10.60 15.04 3.03
C LEU A 176 10.47 14.96 1.51
N SER A 177 9.37 14.43 0.98
CA SER A 177 9.17 14.31 -0.46
C SER A 177 9.14 15.67 -1.16
N ARG A 178 8.78 16.74 -0.43
CA ARG A 178 8.79 18.13 -0.90
C ARG A 178 10.18 18.59 -1.35
N TYR A 179 11.24 18.01 -0.80
CA TYR A 179 12.63 18.42 -1.03
C TYR A 179 13.39 17.48 -1.98
N MET A 180 12.70 16.60 -2.71
CA MET A 180 13.32 15.66 -3.65
C MET A 180 14.11 16.34 -4.78
N ASN A 181 13.73 17.55 -5.16
CA ASN A 181 14.39 18.28 -6.25
C ASN A 181 15.74 18.87 -5.83
N ALA A 182 15.85 19.40 -4.61
CA ALA A 182 17.05 20.03 -4.09
C ALA A 182 17.20 19.73 -2.59
N PRO A 183 17.63 18.53 -2.19
CA PRO A 183 17.79 18.17 -0.79
C PRO A 183 19.05 18.79 -0.19
N THR A 184 18.99 19.11 1.09
CA THR A 184 20.12 19.62 1.87
C THR A 184 20.69 18.51 2.75
N LYS A 185 21.83 18.77 3.42
CA LYS A 185 22.38 17.82 4.39
C LYS A 185 21.45 17.60 5.59
N THR A 186 20.68 18.60 5.99
CA THR A 186 19.63 18.44 7.03
C THR A 186 18.54 17.49 6.57
N HIS A 187 18.03 17.65 5.33
CA HIS A 187 17.03 16.73 4.77
C HIS A 187 17.53 15.29 4.76
N MET A 188 18.80 15.08 4.39
CA MET A 188 19.45 13.77 4.46
C MET A 188 19.56 13.25 5.90
N GLY A 189 19.85 14.11 6.87
CA GLY A 189 19.88 13.78 8.29
C GLY A 189 18.52 13.30 8.82
N VAL A 190 17.44 13.97 8.42
CA VAL A 190 16.07 13.60 8.78
C VAL A 190 15.65 12.29 8.10
N MET A 191 15.97 12.10 6.82
CA MET A 191 15.76 10.81 6.15
C MET A 191 16.49 9.67 6.89
N LYS A 192 17.73 9.89 7.33
CA LYS A 192 18.47 8.92 8.16
C LYS A 192 17.79 8.67 9.51
N ARG A 193 17.13 9.67 10.10
CA ARG A 193 16.33 9.47 11.32
C ARG A 193 15.15 8.53 11.06
N ILE A 194 14.38 8.73 9.99
CA ILE A 194 13.25 7.86 9.64
C ILE A 194 13.72 6.42 9.49
N LEU A 195 14.85 6.20 8.83
CA LEU A 195 15.44 4.86 8.71
C LEU A 195 15.86 4.28 10.06
N ARG A 196 16.41 5.07 11.00
CA ARG A 196 16.67 4.59 12.37
C ARG A 196 15.39 4.18 13.10
N TYR A 197 14.29 4.92 12.90
CA TYR A 197 12.99 4.54 13.45
C TYR A 197 12.48 3.22 12.86
N ILE A 198 12.57 3.06 11.54
CA ILE A 198 12.21 1.80 10.85
C ILE A 198 13.06 0.64 11.35
N SER A 199 14.35 0.85 11.62
CA SER A 199 15.25 -0.18 12.14
C SER A 199 14.78 -0.78 13.47
N GLY A 200 14.13 0.01 14.34
CA GLY A 200 13.56 -0.50 15.59
C GLY A 200 12.10 -0.90 15.50
N THR A 201 11.45 -0.71 14.34
CA THR A 201 10.03 -0.97 14.12
C THR A 201 9.79 -1.79 12.86
N ILE A 202 10.75 -2.66 12.53
CA ILE A 202 10.80 -3.33 11.22
C ILE A 202 9.61 -4.25 10.97
N GLU A 203 9.04 -4.81 12.03
CA GLU A 203 7.91 -5.74 12.02
C GLU A 203 6.54 -5.03 12.02
N LEU A 204 6.50 -3.70 12.19
CA LEU A 204 5.24 -2.97 12.16
C LEU A 204 4.59 -3.08 10.79
N GLY A 205 3.27 -3.15 10.82
CA GLY A 205 2.37 -3.30 9.70
C GLY A 205 0.94 -3.00 10.15
N ILE A 206 -0.03 -3.41 9.35
CA ILE A 206 -1.44 -3.25 9.67
C ILE A 206 -1.99 -4.60 10.10
N GLN A 207 -2.62 -4.62 11.26
CA GLN A 207 -3.26 -5.81 11.80
C GLN A 207 -4.78 -5.68 11.68
N TYR A 208 -5.40 -6.65 11.04
CA TYR A 208 -6.85 -6.79 10.93
C TYR A 208 -7.30 -7.95 11.79
N THR A 209 -8.23 -7.68 12.71
CA THR A 209 -8.87 -8.68 13.56
C THR A 209 -10.38 -8.68 13.36
N HIS A 210 -11.03 -9.76 13.79
CA HIS A 210 -12.49 -9.81 13.84
C HIS A 210 -13.03 -8.76 14.83
N VAL A 211 -14.05 -8.02 14.41
CA VAL A 211 -14.75 -7.02 15.23
C VAL A 211 -16.25 -7.24 15.17
N SER A 212 -16.96 -6.92 16.26
CA SER A 212 -18.42 -7.00 16.31
C SER A 212 -19.09 -5.91 15.49
N GLU A 213 -18.48 -4.73 15.44
CA GLU A 213 -18.97 -3.57 14.69
C GLU A 213 -18.09 -3.33 13.47
N PHE A 214 -18.64 -3.60 12.28
CA PHE A 214 -17.97 -3.40 11.01
C PHE A 214 -18.40 -2.07 10.40
N GLY A 215 -17.80 -0.98 10.90
CA GLY A 215 -18.09 0.39 10.47
C GLY A 215 -16.90 1.06 9.79
N LEU A 216 -17.20 2.02 8.90
CA LEU A 216 -16.20 2.94 8.34
C LEU A 216 -16.05 4.15 9.28
N VAL A 217 -14.83 4.37 9.78
CA VAL A 217 -14.50 5.51 10.65
C VAL A 217 -13.39 6.32 10.00
N GLY A 218 -13.59 7.63 9.89
CA GLY A 218 -12.62 8.56 9.30
C GLY A 218 -12.21 9.62 10.30
N PHE A 219 -10.90 9.89 10.35
CA PHE A 219 -10.32 11.03 11.06
C PHE A 219 -9.62 11.91 10.03
N VAL A 220 -9.88 13.21 10.10
CA VAL A 220 -9.29 14.22 9.23
C VAL A 220 -8.83 15.36 10.13
N ASP A 221 -7.64 15.89 9.88
CA ASP A 221 -7.07 17.00 10.61
C ASP A 221 -6.18 17.84 9.68
N SER A 222 -5.98 19.12 10.00
CA SER A 222 -5.12 20.01 9.25
C SER A 222 -4.27 20.89 10.15
N ASP A 223 -3.03 21.16 9.75
CA ASP A 223 -2.25 22.23 10.36
C ASP A 223 -2.60 23.61 9.77
N TRP A 224 -2.13 24.69 10.40
CA TRP A 224 -2.23 26.03 9.84
C TRP A 224 -0.86 26.62 9.50
N GLY A 225 -0.58 26.72 8.20
CA GLY A 225 0.60 27.39 7.66
C GLY A 225 1.93 26.88 8.21
N ALA A 226 2.04 25.56 8.44
CA ALA A 226 3.23 24.96 9.02
C ALA A 226 4.44 24.99 8.07
N CYS A 227 4.23 25.03 6.75
CA CYS A 227 5.33 25.12 5.80
C CYS A 227 6.00 26.50 5.89
N ILE A 228 7.30 26.54 6.14
CA ILE A 228 8.05 27.79 6.30
C ILE A 228 8.20 28.51 4.96
N ASP A 229 8.39 27.75 3.88
CA ASP A 229 8.69 28.29 2.56
C ASP A 229 7.49 29.00 1.90
N ASP A 230 6.27 28.46 2.04
CA ASP A 230 5.09 28.99 1.34
C ASP A 230 3.84 29.17 2.22
N ARG A 231 3.98 28.94 3.54
CA ARG A 231 2.90 29.08 4.53
C ARG A 231 1.65 28.25 4.20
N ARG A 232 1.78 27.20 3.37
CA ARG A 232 0.69 26.28 3.09
C ARG A 232 0.55 25.26 4.21
N SER A 233 -0.70 24.86 4.42
CA SER A 233 -1.06 23.86 5.42
C SER A 233 -0.80 22.44 4.95
N THR A 234 -0.80 21.49 5.88
CA THR A 234 -0.79 20.05 5.62
C THR A 234 -2.07 19.43 6.16
N THR A 235 -2.84 18.77 5.31
CA THR A 235 -4.01 17.96 5.71
C THR A 235 -3.58 16.50 5.87
N GLY A 236 -3.96 15.89 6.97
CA GLY A 236 -3.82 14.47 7.23
C GLY A 236 -5.19 13.80 7.36
N TRP A 237 -5.31 12.57 6.88
CA TRP A 237 -6.51 11.77 7.13
C TRP A 237 -6.17 10.29 7.22
N VAL A 238 -6.99 9.57 7.98
CA VAL A 238 -6.97 8.12 8.08
C VAL A 238 -8.39 7.59 8.16
N PHE A 239 -8.71 6.65 7.28
CA PHE A 239 -9.95 5.90 7.27
C PHE A 239 -9.67 4.45 7.65
N SER A 240 -10.45 3.96 8.61
CA SER A 240 -10.42 2.59 9.10
C SER A 240 -11.76 1.92 8.82
N LEU A 241 -11.71 0.63 8.51
CA LEU A 241 -12.89 -0.20 8.30
C LEU A 241 -12.77 -1.42 9.23
N GLY A 242 -13.71 -1.53 10.17
CA GLY A 242 -13.62 -2.53 11.23
C GLY A 242 -12.42 -2.28 12.14
N SER A 243 -11.47 -3.23 12.19
CA SER A 243 -10.35 -3.22 13.13
C SER A 243 -9.11 -2.42 12.71
N GLY A 244 -8.99 -2.07 11.42
CA GLY A 244 -7.72 -1.55 10.89
C GLY A 244 -7.90 -0.45 9.85
N SER A 245 -6.83 0.31 9.62
CA SER A 245 -6.78 1.36 8.60
C SER A 245 -6.77 0.76 7.19
N ILE A 246 -7.52 1.37 6.28
CA ILE A 246 -7.63 0.95 4.87
C ILE A 246 -7.17 2.04 3.90
N ALA A 247 -7.21 3.30 4.32
CA ALA A 247 -6.74 4.42 3.51
C ALA A 247 -6.21 5.53 4.42
N TRP A 248 -5.12 6.18 4.02
CA TRP A 248 -4.56 7.34 4.72
C TRP A 248 -3.78 8.22 3.76
N ALA A 249 -3.64 9.50 4.10
CA ALA A 249 -2.69 10.38 3.45
C ALA A 249 -2.24 11.51 4.37
N SER A 250 -1.11 12.09 4.02
CA SER A 250 -0.68 13.40 4.50
C SER A 250 -0.28 14.23 3.29
N LYS A 251 -0.99 15.31 3.00
CA LYS A 251 -0.84 16.10 1.78
C LYS A 251 -0.68 17.58 2.14
N LYS A 252 0.29 18.25 1.50
CA LYS A 252 0.36 19.72 1.53
C LYS A 252 -0.81 20.29 0.72
N GLN A 253 -1.52 21.27 1.27
CA GLN A 253 -2.61 21.95 0.60
C GLN A 253 -2.12 22.73 -0.63
N ASP A 254 -3.03 22.91 -1.59
CA ASP A 254 -2.74 23.58 -2.85
C ASP A 254 -2.82 25.12 -2.72
N SER A 255 -3.63 25.61 -1.78
CA SER A 255 -3.78 27.02 -1.41
C SER A 255 -3.19 27.33 -0.04
N THR A 256 -2.99 28.62 0.23
CA THR A 256 -2.63 29.15 1.54
C THR A 256 -3.90 29.55 2.27
N ALA A 257 -4.19 28.92 3.40
CA ALA A 257 -5.34 29.27 4.24
C ALA A 257 -5.07 30.52 5.09
N LEU A 258 -6.06 31.39 5.25
CA LEU A 258 -5.98 32.63 6.02
C LEU A 258 -6.29 32.42 7.51
N SER A 259 -6.89 31.29 7.87
CA SER A 259 -7.20 30.89 9.26
C SER A 259 -7.11 29.38 9.43
N SER A 260 -7.05 28.91 10.68
CA SER A 260 -7.12 27.47 10.97
C SER A 260 -8.45 26.87 10.50
N THR A 261 -9.56 27.60 10.59
CA THR A 261 -10.89 27.17 10.13
C THR A 261 -10.98 27.03 8.62
N GLU A 262 -10.17 27.77 7.85
CA GLU A 262 -10.10 27.62 6.39
C GLU A 262 -9.17 26.47 5.98
N ALA A 263 -8.21 26.11 6.85
CA ALA A 263 -7.35 24.97 6.62
C ALA A 263 -8.08 23.64 6.88
N GLU A 264 -8.98 23.59 7.88
CA GLU A 264 -9.87 22.45 8.16
C GLU A 264 -10.91 22.22 7.07
#